data_AF-A0A6B2VFC1-F1
#
_entry.id   AF-A0A6B2VFC1-F1
#
_cell.length_a   1.000
_cell.length_b   1.000
_cell.length_c   1.000
_cell.angle_alpha   90.00
_cell.angle_beta   90.00
_cell.angle_gamma   90.00
#
_symmetry.space_group_name_H-M   'P 1'
#
loop_
_entity.id
_entity.type
_entity.pdbx_description
1 polymer ?
#
loop_
_entity_poly.entity_id
_entity_poly.type
_entity_poly.pdbx_seq_one_letter_code
_entity_poly.pdbx_strand_id
1 'polypeptide(L)'
;MSWGEGSMNWAELRDLVVALPEDSATKAALAGDMDGRRWNATTFLGAAQYNALLILIRILWAAHLKGHPPEMEPVDPPRIEAAEADDEARAAAQQRTEAYLDSFSPGRTQADQAEIDDLQAKIRELETTR
;
A
#
# COMPACT_ATOMS: atom_id res chain seq x y z
N MET A 1 32.76 -0.17 2.47
CA MET A 1 31.81 -0.91 1.62
C MET A 1 31.87 -0.30 0.23
N SER A 2 32.24 -1.12 -0.76
CA SER A 2 32.36 -0.74 -2.16
C SER A 2 30.95 -0.61 -2.75
N TRP A 3 30.56 0.60 -3.15
CA TRP A 3 29.37 0.82 -4.00
C TRP A 3 29.75 0.72 -5.49
N GLY A 4 30.60 -0.25 -5.81
CA GLY A 4 31.12 -0.47 -7.15
C GLY A 4 30.27 -1.47 -7.93
N GLU A 5 29.81 -1.04 -9.10
CA GLU A 5 29.69 -1.85 -10.31
C GLU A 5 29.11 -3.26 -10.16
N GLY A 6 27.79 -3.36 -10.18
CA GLY A 6 27.10 -4.63 -10.37
C GLY A 6 25.61 -4.40 -10.38
N SER A 7 24.92 -4.82 -11.43
CA SER A 7 23.46 -4.92 -11.43
C SER A 7 23.06 -5.80 -10.25
N MET A 8 22.61 -5.17 -9.16
CA MET A 8 22.20 -5.83 -7.94
C MET A 8 21.17 -6.91 -8.28
N ASN A 9 21.40 -8.14 -7.85
CA ASN A 9 20.48 -9.24 -8.11
C ASN A 9 19.13 -8.90 -7.50
N TRP A 10 18.03 -9.26 -8.16
CA TRP A 10 16.67 -9.05 -7.66
C TRP A 10 16.53 -9.55 -6.22
N ALA A 11 17.10 -10.71 -5.88
CA ALA A 11 17.06 -11.25 -4.52
C ALA A 11 17.73 -10.32 -3.48
N GLU A 12 18.88 -9.74 -3.82
CA GLU A 12 19.60 -8.81 -2.94
C GLU A 12 18.84 -7.49 -2.79
N LEU A 13 18.18 -7.03 -3.85
CA LEU A 13 17.30 -5.86 -3.86
C LEU A 13 16.07 -6.08 -2.96
N ARG A 14 15.48 -7.28 -3.01
CA ARG A 14 14.39 -7.68 -2.10
C ARG A 14 14.85 -7.65 -0.66
N ASP A 15 15.98 -8.27 -0.37
CA ASP A 15 16.47 -8.40 1.00
C ASP A 15 16.89 -7.03 1.56
N LEU A 16 17.41 -6.13 0.73
CA LEU A 16 17.63 -4.72 1.08
C LEU A 16 16.32 -4.02 1.47
N VAL A 17 15.27 -4.17 0.65
CA VAL A 17 13.95 -3.56 0.90
C VAL A 17 13.32 -4.12 2.18
N VAL A 18 13.46 -5.42 2.45
CA VAL A 18 12.98 -6.06 3.67
C VAL A 18 13.72 -5.53 4.90
N ALA A 19 15.03 -5.33 4.80
CA ALA A 19 15.89 -4.83 5.88
C ALA A 19 15.72 -3.33 6.18
N LEU A 20 15.03 -2.57 5.33
CA LEU A 20 14.75 -1.16 5.60
C LEU A 20 13.89 -0.99 6.87
N PRO A 21 14.05 0.11 7.61
CA PRO A 21 13.15 0.50 8.69
C PRO A 21 11.67 0.56 8.22
N GLU A 22 10.74 0.20 9.11
CA GLU A 22 9.28 0.25 8.85
C GLU A 22 8.82 1.64 8.38
N ASP A 23 9.44 2.69 8.90
CA ASP A 23 9.19 4.10 8.60
C ASP A 23 9.96 4.62 7.39
N SER A 24 10.68 3.76 6.65
CA SER A 24 11.41 4.18 5.45
C SER A 24 10.47 4.59 4.32
N ALA A 25 10.86 5.62 3.58
CA ALA A 25 10.11 6.12 2.42
C ALA A 25 9.83 5.03 1.37
N THR A 26 10.75 4.07 1.20
CA THR A 26 10.59 2.95 0.26
C THR A 26 9.53 1.97 0.71
N LYS A 27 9.47 1.62 2.02
CA LYS A 27 8.40 0.76 2.55
C LYS A 27 7.05 1.47 2.56
N ALA A 28 7.03 2.76 2.85
CA ALA A 28 5.83 3.59 2.76
C ALA A 28 5.27 3.64 1.33
N ALA A 29 6.13 3.88 0.33
CA ALA A 29 5.75 3.86 -1.09
C ALA A 29 5.25 2.48 -1.53
N LEU A 30 5.89 1.39 -1.09
CA LEU A 30 5.45 0.00 -1.33
C LEU A 30 4.08 -0.30 -0.71
N ALA A 31 3.78 0.28 0.45
CA ALA A 31 2.46 0.23 1.08
C ALA A 31 1.41 1.14 0.38
N GLY A 32 1.78 1.78 -0.73
CA GLY A 32 0.90 2.64 -1.52
C GLY A 32 0.77 4.07 -0.99
N ASP A 33 1.67 4.50 -0.11
CA ASP A 33 1.81 5.91 0.29
C ASP A 33 2.75 6.63 -0.69
N MET A 34 2.21 6.99 -1.85
CA MET A 34 2.96 7.65 -2.92
C MET A 34 3.16 9.16 -2.69
N ASP A 35 2.44 9.75 -1.73
CA ASP A 35 2.41 11.21 -1.52
C ASP A 35 2.78 11.64 -0.08
N GLY A 36 3.28 10.74 0.77
CA GLY A 36 3.57 11.05 2.18
C GLY A 36 2.32 11.38 3.00
N ARG A 37 1.19 10.76 2.63
CA ARG A 37 -0.15 10.98 3.18
C ARG A 37 -0.31 10.44 4.59
N ARG A 38 0.53 9.53 5.07
CA ARG A 38 0.46 9.04 6.45
C ARG A 38 1.31 9.88 7.38
N TRP A 39 0.68 10.86 8.02
CA TRP A 39 1.25 11.42 9.24
C TRP A 39 1.35 10.32 10.30
N ASN A 40 2.54 10.17 10.90
CA ASN A 40 2.68 9.34 12.08
C ASN A 40 2.23 10.14 13.34
N ALA A 41 2.12 9.48 14.48
CA ALA A 41 1.64 10.12 15.72
C ALA A 41 2.47 11.34 16.13
N THR A 42 3.78 11.34 15.88
CA THR A 42 4.66 12.46 16.22
C THR A 42 4.46 13.63 15.25
N THR A 43 4.22 13.37 13.97
CA THR A 43 3.84 14.40 12.97
C THR A 43 2.50 15.04 13.33
N PHE A 44 1.48 14.24 13.69
CA PHE A 44 0.19 14.75 14.17
C PHE A 44 0.35 15.64 15.40
N LEU A 45 1.14 15.19 16.39
CA LEU A 45 1.38 15.95 17.60
C LEU A 45 2.12 17.26 17.33
N GLY A 46 3.13 17.24 16.45
CA GLY A 46 3.88 18.43 16.05
C GLY A 46 3.00 19.46 15.34
N ALA A 47 2.17 19.02 14.39
CA ALA A 47 1.22 19.88 13.70
C ALA A 47 0.16 20.48 14.64
N ALA A 48 -0.38 19.67 15.56
CA ALA A 48 -1.32 20.14 16.57
C ALA A 48 -0.70 21.19 17.50
N GLN A 49 0.54 20.97 17.95
CA GLN A 49 1.27 21.91 18.80
C GLN A 49 1.56 23.23 18.06
N TYR A 50 1.98 23.15 16.81
CA TYR A 50 2.19 24.33 15.96
C TYR A 50 0.90 25.16 15.80
N ASN A 51 -0.22 24.50 15.48
CA ASN A 51 -1.52 25.15 15.34
C ASN A 51 -2.01 25.78 16.66
N ALA A 52 -1.74 25.14 17.80
CA ALA A 52 -2.04 25.71 19.11
C ALA A 52 -1.22 26.98 19.39
N LEU A 53 0.08 26.98 19.05
CA LEU A 53 0.94 28.16 19.17
C LEU A 53 0.47 29.30 18.27
N LEU A 54 0.06 29.00 17.04
CA LEU A 54 -0.53 29.98 16.13
C LEU A 54 -1.74 30.69 16.75
N ILE A 55 -2.65 29.93 17.38
CA ILE A 55 -3.81 30.49 18.06
C ILE A 55 -3.39 31.38 19.22
N LEU A 56 -2.45 30.94 20.05
CA LEU A 56 -1.94 31.75 21.17
C LEU A 56 -1.32 33.06 20.70
N ILE A 57 -0.53 33.02 19.62
CA ILE A 57 0.05 34.22 19.01
C ILE A 57 -1.05 35.18 18.54
N ARG A 58 -2.09 34.67 17.86
CA ARG A 58 -3.21 35.50 17.41
C ARG A 58 -3.96 36.14 18.58
N ILE A 59 -4.19 35.39 19.66
CA ILE A 59 -4.84 35.89 20.88
C ILE A 59 -3.99 36.99 21.53
N LEU A 60 -2.70 36.74 21.73
CA LEU A 60 -1.78 37.72 22.32
C LEU A 60 -1.64 38.97 21.47
N TRP A 61 -1.60 38.82 20.15
CA TRP A 61 -1.56 39.95 19.23
C TRP A 61 -2.81 40.81 19.32
N ALA A 62 -4.00 40.18 19.30
CA ALA A 62 -5.27 40.89 19.45
C ALA A 62 -5.38 41.60 20.81
N ALA A 63 -4.81 41.03 21.87
CA ALA A 63 -4.86 41.58 23.21
C ALA A 63 -3.85 42.72 23.45
N HIS A 64 -2.67 42.66 22.83
CA HIS A 64 -1.53 43.52 23.23
C HIS A 64 -0.91 44.36 22.10
N LEU A 65 -1.21 44.10 20.83
CA LEU A 65 -0.55 44.75 19.69
C LEU A 65 -1.57 45.48 18.81
N LYS A 66 -1.13 46.56 18.15
CA LYS A 66 -1.93 47.28 17.15
C LYS A 66 -1.62 46.74 15.76
N GLY A 67 -2.66 46.56 14.95
CA GLY A 67 -2.55 46.06 13.57
C GLY A 67 -3.02 44.62 13.42
N HIS A 68 -2.79 44.04 12.24
CA HIS A 68 -3.22 42.67 11.92
C HIS A 68 -2.14 41.67 12.35
N PRO A 69 -2.51 40.51 12.91
CA PRO A 69 -1.53 39.48 13.21
C PRO A 69 -0.85 38.98 11.92
N PRO A 70 0.38 38.46 12.02
CA PRO A 70 1.06 37.87 10.87
C PRO A 70 0.22 36.73 10.27
N GLU A 71 0.07 36.75 8.95
CA GLU A 71 -0.57 35.66 8.21
C GLU A 71 0.34 34.44 8.24
N MET A 72 -0.02 33.49 9.11
CA MET A 72 0.58 32.17 9.14
C MET A 72 -0.53 31.15 8.96
N GLU A 73 -0.34 30.27 7.98
CA GLU A 73 -1.29 29.25 7.59
C GLU A 73 -1.23 28.07 8.57
N PRO A 74 -2.38 27.58 9.07
CA PRO A 74 -2.39 26.39 9.90
C PRO A 74 -1.96 25.16 9.09
N VAL A 75 -1.38 24.18 9.78
CA VAL A 75 -1.06 22.89 9.16
C VAL A 75 -2.30 22.01 9.21
N ASP A 76 -2.88 21.72 8.05
CA ASP A 76 -4.04 20.86 7.95
C ASP A 76 -3.64 19.38 7.93
N PRO A 77 -4.26 18.52 8.77
CA PRO A 77 -4.00 17.09 8.74
C PRO A 77 -4.51 16.44 7.45
N PRO A 78 -3.87 15.35 6.99
CA PRO A 78 -4.36 14.57 5.86
C PRO A 78 -5.76 14.01 6.18
N ARG A 79 -6.65 14.01 5.18
CA ARG A 79 -8.03 13.54 5.34
C ARG A 79 -8.05 12.02 5.55
N ILE A 80 -8.41 11.59 6.77
CA ILE A 80 -8.40 10.19 7.20
C ILE A 80 -9.50 9.37 6.48
N GLU A 81 -10.71 9.93 6.31
CA GLU A 81 -11.85 9.24 5.68
C GLU A 81 -11.61 8.88 4.20
N ALA A 82 -10.85 9.69 3.47
CA ALA A 82 -10.48 9.39 2.09
C ALA A 82 -9.40 8.29 2.01
N ALA A 83 -8.58 8.15 3.04
CA ALA A 83 -7.57 7.11 3.12
C ALA A 83 -8.19 5.74 3.46
N GLU A 84 -9.17 5.69 4.37
CA GLU A 84 -9.87 4.44 4.72
C GLU A 84 -10.64 3.86 3.52
N ALA A 85 -11.34 4.70 2.76
CA ALA A 85 -12.06 4.27 1.56
C ALA A 85 -11.12 3.79 0.43
N ASP A 86 -9.96 4.43 0.27
CA ASP A 86 -8.94 4.01 -0.69
C ASP A 86 -8.29 2.67 -0.28
N ASP A 87 -8.06 2.46 1.02
CA ASP A 87 -7.50 1.22 1.55
C ASP A 87 -8.48 0.05 1.40
N GLU A 88 -9.77 0.26 1.64
CA GLU A 88 -10.82 -0.74 1.38
C GLU A 88 -10.90 -1.09 -0.12
N ALA A 89 -10.84 -0.08 -1.00
CA ALA A 89 -10.86 -0.29 -2.45
C ALA A 89 -9.63 -1.09 -2.94
N ARG A 90 -8.45 -0.84 -2.36
CA ARG A 90 -7.21 -1.57 -2.66
C ARG A 90 -7.26 -3.00 -2.13
N ALA A 91 -7.74 -3.22 -0.90
CA ALA A 91 -7.92 -4.55 -0.34
C ALA A 91 -8.90 -5.39 -1.20
N ALA A 92 -10.01 -4.78 -1.63
CA ALA A 92 -10.95 -5.42 -2.56
C ALA A 92 -10.36 -5.67 -3.96
N ALA A 93 -9.44 -4.83 -4.43
CA ALA A 93 -8.72 -5.06 -5.68
C ALA A 93 -7.68 -6.19 -5.54
N GLN A 94 -6.97 -6.27 -4.42
CA GLN A 94 -6.04 -7.36 -4.11
C GLN A 94 -6.78 -8.69 -4.02
N GLN A 95 -7.89 -8.77 -3.27
CA GLN A 95 -8.71 -9.98 -3.19
C GLN A 95 -9.23 -10.44 -4.57
N ARG A 96 -9.66 -9.51 -5.43
CA ARG A 96 -10.06 -9.83 -6.81
C ARG A 96 -8.90 -10.36 -7.63
N THR A 97 -7.71 -9.79 -7.47
CA THR A 97 -6.50 -10.21 -8.18
C THR A 97 -6.04 -11.58 -7.70
N GLU A 98 -6.05 -11.82 -6.39
CA GLU A 98 -5.73 -13.11 -5.78
C GLU A 98 -6.73 -14.18 -6.22
N ALA A 99 -8.03 -13.90 -6.18
CA ALA A 99 -9.05 -14.84 -6.66
C ALA A 99 -8.91 -15.15 -8.16
N TYR A 100 -8.55 -14.16 -8.96
CA TYR A 100 -8.26 -14.34 -10.38
C TYR A 100 -7.01 -15.22 -10.57
N LEU A 101 -5.92 -14.95 -9.86
CA LEU A 101 -4.69 -15.75 -9.94
C LEU A 101 -4.89 -17.18 -9.43
N ASP A 102 -5.67 -17.36 -8.38
CA ASP A 102 -6.00 -18.68 -7.82
C ASP A 102 -6.84 -19.51 -8.80
N SER A 103 -7.60 -18.87 -9.69
CA SER A 103 -8.28 -19.57 -10.79
C SER A 103 -7.32 -20.20 -11.81
N PHE A 104 -6.08 -19.72 -11.90
CA PHE A 104 -4.99 -20.27 -12.71
C PHE A 104 -3.97 -21.06 -11.88
N SER A 105 -4.26 -21.29 -10.59
CA SER A 105 -3.40 -22.08 -9.70
C SER A 105 -3.35 -23.55 -10.14
N PRO A 106 -2.16 -24.19 -10.18
CA PRO A 106 -1.98 -25.53 -10.72
C PRO A 106 -2.65 -26.65 -9.89
N GLY A 107 -3.43 -26.33 -8.85
CA GLY A 107 -4.23 -27.29 -8.09
C GLY A 107 -5.61 -27.61 -8.69
N ARG A 108 -6.08 -26.84 -9.69
CA ARG A 108 -7.37 -27.08 -10.37
C ARG A 108 -7.32 -28.13 -11.50
N THR A 109 -6.12 -28.58 -11.86
CA THR A 109 -5.91 -29.63 -12.88
C THR A 109 -6.51 -30.98 -12.48
N GLN A 110 -6.80 -31.23 -11.20
CA GLN A 110 -7.38 -32.51 -10.76
C GLN A 110 -8.81 -32.73 -11.28
N ALA A 111 -9.58 -31.65 -11.49
CA ALA A 111 -10.89 -31.72 -12.14
C ALA A 111 -10.75 -31.98 -13.65
N ASP A 112 -9.78 -31.33 -14.30
CA ASP A 112 -9.46 -31.54 -15.72
C ASP A 112 -8.91 -32.96 -15.97
N GLN A 113 -8.12 -33.53 -15.05
CA GLN A 113 -7.58 -34.88 -15.16
C GLN A 113 -8.68 -35.95 -15.16
N ALA A 114 -9.69 -35.80 -14.30
CA ALA A 114 -10.82 -36.72 -14.25
C ALA A 114 -11.66 -36.68 -15.53
N GLU A 115 -11.81 -35.49 -16.14
CA GLU A 115 -12.51 -35.30 -17.40
C GLU A 115 -11.72 -35.89 -18.59
N ILE A 116 -10.38 -35.78 -18.55
CA ILE A 116 -9.47 -36.39 -19.54
C ILE A 116 -9.51 -37.92 -19.46
N ASP A 117 -9.52 -38.49 -18.26
CA ASP A 117 -9.57 -39.94 -18.06
C ASP A 117 -10.89 -40.55 -18.57
N ASP A 118 -12.01 -39.84 -18.35
CA ASP A 118 -13.34 -40.26 -18.82
C ASP A 118 -13.45 -40.23 -20.36
N LEU A 119 -12.85 -39.21 -21.00
CA LEU A 119 -12.75 -39.13 -22.46
C LEU A 119 -11.85 -40.23 -23.04
N GLN A 120 -10.75 -40.58 -22.37
CA GLN A 120 -9.88 -41.68 -22.78
C GLN A 120 -10.55 -43.06 -22.63
N ALA A 121 -11.44 -43.23 -21.66
CA ALA A 121 -12.24 -44.45 -21.52
C ALA A 121 -13.24 -44.58 -22.68
N LYS A 122 -13.94 -43.49 -23.03
CA LYS A 122 -14.86 -43.44 -24.18
C LYS A 122 -14.19 -43.73 -25.51
N ILE A 123 -12.98 -43.21 -25.74
CA ILE A 123 -12.23 -43.49 -26.98
C ILE A 123 -11.89 -44.98 -27.08
N ARG A 124 -11.45 -45.61 -25.97
CA ARG A 124 -11.16 -47.05 -25.95
C ARG A 124 -12.37 -47.92 -26.22
N GLU A 125 -13.56 -47.56 -25.72
CA GLU A 125 -14.80 -48.27 -26.05
C GLU A 125 -15.16 -48.13 -27.55
N LEU A 126 -14.97 -46.95 -28.12
CA LEU A 126 -15.24 -46.72 -29.55
C LEU A 126 -14.25 -47.46 -30.47
N GLU A 127 -13.01 -47.65 -30.02
CA GLU A 127 -11.99 -48.41 -30.75
C GLU A 127 -12.20 -49.93 -30.69
N THR A 128 -12.77 -50.47 -29.60
CA THR A 128 -13.08 -51.90 -29.48
C THR A 128 -14.38 -52.33 -30.17
N THR A 129 -15.23 -51.36 -30.54
CA THR A 129 -16.51 -51.61 -31.22
C THR A 129 -16.39 -51.47 -32.76
N ARG A 130 -15.17 -51.38 -33.30
CA ARG A 130 -14.86 -51.33 -34.73
C ARG A 130 -14.18 -52.61 -35.20
#